data_AF-A0A368QEC7-F1
#
_entry.id   AF-A0A368QEC7-F1
#
_cell.length_a   1.000
_cell.length_b   1.000
_cell.length_c   1.000
_cell.angle_alpha   90.00
_cell.angle_beta   90.00
_cell.angle_gamma   90.00
#
_symmetry.space_group_name_H-M   'P 1'
#
loop_
_entity.id
_entity.type
_entity.pdbx_description
1 polymer ?
#
loop_
_entity_poly.entity_id
_entity_poly.type
_entity_poly.pdbx_seq_one_letter_code
_entity_poly.pdbx_strand_id
1 'polypeptide(L)'
;QFQLEGARAVHVQQPTRRRHDDDGDGDARLPCPPHRRSSRRCYSGDRPALGGPADHFASWTPDTPCCDWFGVETPNVTGAIPDAIAGLTHLQGLILQNLPALSGPIPRAIAKLSGLSQLIVAYTAVSGPVPSFLGALTNLVALDLSFNSLTGAIPASLAALPNLSGINLSGNRLTGAIPPLLLSKAAGKVYDNLLLSDNHLSGTIPADFAAVNFQLIDLSGNALTGNASGLVGGANDVQWLDLSRNALSFNFSSVELPEHLYFMTISHNDIYGGIPAEVAKLTSLNFFNVSYNRLCGPVPTGGNMAWFDVYNYQHNECLCGPPLPTPCT
;
A
#
# COMPACT_ATOMS: atom_id res chain seq x y z
N GLN A 1 1.93 10.41 15.69
CA GLN A 1 2.12 9.36 16.70
C GLN A 1 0.93 8.41 16.59
N PHE A 2 1.01 7.38 15.75
CA PHE A 2 -0.05 6.37 15.62
C PHE A 2 0.32 5.20 16.53
N GLN A 3 -0.42 5.03 17.62
CA GLN A 3 -0.42 3.79 18.39
C GLN A 3 -1.21 2.74 17.59
N LEU A 4 -0.50 1.80 16.97
CA LEU A 4 -1.08 0.56 16.48
C LEU A 4 -1.14 -0.41 17.65
N GLU A 5 -2.29 -0.47 18.33
CA GLU A 5 -2.61 -1.60 19.20
C GLU A 5 -2.68 -2.87 18.32
N GLY A 6 -1.86 -3.85 18.68
CA GLY A 6 -1.61 -5.04 17.88
C GLY A 6 -2.82 -5.97 17.78
N ALA A 7 -3.54 -5.89 16.67
CA ALA A 7 -4.34 -7.01 16.19
C ALA A 7 -3.45 -7.94 15.34
N ARG A 8 -3.15 -9.13 15.87
CA ARG A 8 -2.64 -10.25 15.05
C ARG A 8 -3.83 -10.81 14.30
N ALA A 9 -3.86 -10.68 12.97
CA ALA A 9 -5.03 -11.05 12.19
C ALA A 9 -4.65 -11.95 11.02
N VAL A 10 -5.17 -13.17 11.05
CA VAL A 10 -5.35 -13.96 9.83
C VAL A 10 -6.81 -13.88 9.46
N HIS A 11 -7.11 -13.28 8.31
CA HIS A 11 -8.48 -13.17 7.82
C HIS A 11 -8.60 -13.77 6.43
N VAL A 12 -9.59 -14.65 6.28
CA VAL A 12 -9.91 -15.38 5.06
C VAL A 12 -11.35 -15.05 4.72
N GLN A 13 -11.57 -14.27 3.66
CA GLN A 13 -12.92 -13.88 3.23
C GLN A 13 -13.37 -14.76 2.05
N GLN A 14 -14.42 -15.55 2.27
CA GLN A 14 -15.11 -16.34 1.23
C GLN A 14 -16.53 -15.79 0.98
N PRO A 15 -17.05 -15.87 -0.26
CA PRO A 15 -18.40 -15.43 -0.59
C PRO A 15 -19.47 -16.30 0.08
N THR A 16 -20.51 -15.71 0.65
CA THR A 16 -21.56 -16.47 1.34
C THR A 16 -22.65 -16.97 0.38
N ARG A 17 -23.11 -18.23 0.52
CA ARG A 17 -24.38 -18.68 -0.08
C ARG A 17 -25.54 -18.21 0.78
N ARG A 18 -26.46 -17.41 0.24
CA ARG A 18 -27.80 -17.20 0.85
C ARG A 18 -28.60 -18.50 0.67
N ARG A 19 -29.13 -19.08 1.75
CA ARG A 19 -30.20 -20.08 1.65
C ARG A 19 -31.54 -19.34 1.61
N HIS A 20 -32.40 -19.76 0.69
CA HIS A 20 -33.85 -19.63 0.85
C HIS A 20 -34.26 -20.49 2.05
N ASP A 21 -35.05 -19.90 2.94
CA ASP A 21 -35.66 -20.57 4.09
C ASP A 21 -36.71 -21.58 3.60
N ASP A 22 -36.65 -22.81 4.13
CA ASP A 22 -37.77 -23.73 4.25
C ASP A 22 -37.50 -24.69 5.44
N ASP A 23 -38.57 -24.95 6.19
CA ASP A 23 -38.67 -25.53 7.54
C ASP A 23 -38.17 -26.99 7.73
N GLY A 24 -37.91 -27.39 8.98
CA GLY A 24 -38.03 -28.80 9.40
C GLY A 24 -37.10 -29.29 10.51
N ASP A 25 -37.70 -29.53 11.68
CA ASP A 25 -37.26 -30.09 12.96
C ASP A 25 -36.23 -31.26 12.97
N GLY A 26 -35.49 -31.38 14.09
CA GLY A 26 -35.02 -32.67 14.62
C GLY A 26 -33.52 -32.99 14.65
N ASP A 27 -32.98 -33.01 15.88
CA ASP A 27 -31.96 -33.96 16.40
C ASP A 27 -30.48 -33.53 16.55
N ALA A 28 -29.90 -34.09 17.62
CA ALA A 28 -28.83 -33.56 18.45
C ALA A 28 -27.41 -33.58 17.86
N ARG A 29 -26.73 -32.44 18.02
CA ARG A 29 -25.32 -32.21 18.44
C ARG A 29 -25.15 -30.69 18.45
N LEU A 30 -24.76 -30.11 19.58
CA LEU A 30 -24.59 -28.65 19.74
C LEU A 30 -23.20 -28.21 19.24
N PRO A 31 -23.09 -27.28 18.27
CA PRO A 31 -21.94 -26.39 18.17
C PRO A 31 -22.33 -24.89 18.05
N CYS A 32 -21.42 -24.04 18.53
CA CYS A 32 -21.41 -22.56 18.54
C CYS A 32 -22.49 -21.84 19.40
N PRO A 33 -22.09 -20.95 20.34
CA PRO A 33 -23.04 -20.25 21.19
C PRO A 33 -23.80 -19.17 20.41
N PRO A 34 -25.07 -18.89 20.78
CA PRO A 34 -25.89 -17.94 20.07
C PRO A 34 -25.69 -16.54 20.66
N HIS A 35 -25.01 -15.64 19.96
CA HIS A 35 -25.42 -14.23 20.00
C HIS A 35 -25.14 -13.54 18.65
N ARG A 36 -26.24 -13.38 17.90
CA ARG A 36 -26.54 -12.40 16.85
C ARG A 36 -25.92 -12.58 15.45
N ARG A 37 -26.73 -13.23 14.59
CA ARG A 37 -26.92 -13.05 13.13
C ARG A 37 -25.66 -12.77 12.28
N SER A 38 -24.95 -13.82 11.88
CA SER A 38 -24.80 -14.18 10.45
C SER A 38 -24.26 -15.62 10.37
N SER A 39 -25.06 -16.54 9.84
CA SER A 39 -24.68 -17.95 9.61
C SER A 39 -23.71 -18.03 8.43
N ARG A 40 -22.40 -17.84 8.70
CA ARG A 40 -21.33 -18.01 7.72
C ARG A 40 -21.03 -19.51 7.57
N ARG A 41 -21.38 -20.12 6.45
CA ARG A 41 -20.97 -21.51 6.10
C ARG A 41 -19.84 -21.47 5.07
N CYS A 42 -18.78 -22.24 5.33
CA CYS A 42 -17.66 -22.47 4.41
C CYS A 42 -18.13 -23.37 3.23
N TYR A 43 -17.48 -23.30 2.05
CA TYR A 43 -17.85 -24.13 0.90
C TYR A 43 -17.47 -25.60 1.12
N SER A 44 -18.41 -26.52 0.87
CA SER A 44 -18.25 -27.97 1.06
C SER A 44 -17.39 -28.67 -0.01
N GLY A 45 -16.70 -27.92 -0.88
CA GLY A 45 -16.02 -28.41 -2.09
C GLY A 45 -14.50 -28.64 -1.96
N ASP A 46 -13.87 -28.17 -0.88
CA ASP A 46 -12.40 -28.08 -0.77
C ASP A 46 -11.74 -29.37 -0.21
N ARG A 47 -12.38 -30.53 -0.44
CA ARG A 47 -12.20 -31.81 0.29
C ARG A 47 -10.81 -32.49 0.33
N PRO A 48 -9.82 -32.31 -0.57
CA PRO A 48 -8.61 -33.14 -0.52
C PRO A 48 -7.27 -32.41 -0.24
N ALA A 49 -7.22 -31.12 0.12
CA ALA A 49 -5.97 -30.36 0.00
C ALA A 49 -5.02 -30.34 1.23
N LEU A 50 -5.43 -30.76 2.43
CA LEU A 50 -4.86 -30.23 3.68
C LEU A 50 -4.41 -31.33 4.67
N GLY A 51 -3.54 -32.25 4.23
CA GLY A 51 -2.98 -33.32 5.08
C GLY A 51 -1.48 -33.17 5.33
N GLY A 52 -1.08 -32.88 6.57
CA GLY A 52 0.32 -32.96 7.04
C GLY A 52 0.44 -32.73 8.57
N PRO A 53 1.26 -33.50 9.34
CA PRO A 53 1.16 -33.53 10.81
C PRO A 53 1.95 -32.46 11.59
N ALA A 54 2.47 -31.39 10.99
CA ALA A 54 3.42 -30.50 11.70
C ALA A 54 3.26 -28.98 11.49
N ASP A 55 2.23 -28.50 10.80
CA ASP A 55 2.11 -27.07 10.47
C ASP A 55 0.92 -26.41 11.20
N HIS A 56 1.08 -25.16 11.64
CA HIS A 56 0.02 -24.35 12.26
C HIS A 56 -1.22 -24.15 11.36
N PHE A 57 -1.13 -24.52 10.08
CA PHE A 57 -2.20 -24.55 9.08
C PHE A 57 -2.93 -25.90 8.99
N ALA A 58 -2.57 -26.90 9.80
CA ALA A 58 -3.14 -28.25 9.77
C ALA A 58 -4.63 -28.31 10.12
N SER A 59 -5.16 -27.27 10.79
CA SER A 59 -6.59 -27.15 11.12
C SER A 59 -7.43 -26.53 10.01
N TRP A 60 -6.82 -26.00 8.95
CA TRP A 60 -7.53 -25.46 7.81
C TRP A 60 -8.05 -26.66 7.04
N THR A 61 -9.11 -27.30 7.55
CA THR A 61 -9.71 -28.48 6.95
C THR A 61 -11.21 -28.24 6.75
N PRO A 62 -11.84 -28.83 5.73
CA PRO A 62 -13.27 -28.67 5.46
C PRO A 62 -14.18 -29.26 6.54
N ASP A 63 -13.66 -30.19 7.34
CA ASP A 63 -14.39 -30.89 8.41
C ASP A 63 -14.42 -30.08 9.72
N THR A 64 -13.68 -28.98 9.76
CA THR A 64 -13.57 -28.08 10.90
C THR A 64 -14.28 -26.77 10.55
N PRO A 65 -15.33 -26.35 11.28
CA PRO A 65 -15.96 -25.05 11.07
C PRO A 65 -14.89 -23.95 10.99
N CYS A 66 -15.08 -22.94 10.12
CA CYS A 66 -14.07 -21.88 9.95
C CYS A 66 -13.70 -21.17 11.28
N CYS A 67 -14.59 -21.21 12.29
CA CYS A 67 -14.36 -20.71 13.64
C CYS A 67 -13.35 -21.55 14.46
N ASP A 68 -13.10 -22.78 14.04
CA ASP A 68 -12.23 -23.77 14.69
C ASP A 68 -10.90 -23.96 13.92
N TRP A 69 -10.65 -23.14 12.89
CA TRP A 69 -9.35 -23.10 12.21
C TRP A 69 -8.31 -22.45 13.14
N PHE A 70 -7.37 -23.25 13.65
CA PHE A 70 -6.13 -22.74 14.25
C PHE A 70 -5.39 -21.80 13.29
N GLY A 71 -4.76 -20.77 13.86
CA GLY A 71 -4.12 -19.67 13.11
C GLY A 71 -4.99 -18.43 12.92
N VAL A 72 -6.31 -18.49 13.16
CA VAL A 72 -7.18 -17.30 13.19
C VAL A 72 -6.92 -16.43 14.43
N GLU A 73 -6.37 -17.00 15.51
CA GLU A 73 -6.08 -16.26 16.76
C GLU A 73 -4.74 -16.62 17.44
N THR A 74 -3.91 -17.49 16.85
CA THR A 74 -2.68 -17.93 17.55
C THR A 74 -1.47 -17.04 17.25
N PRO A 75 -0.78 -16.52 18.29
CA PRO A 75 0.32 -15.58 18.15
C PRO A 75 1.61 -16.14 17.52
N ASN A 76 1.65 -17.41 17.11
CA ASN A 76 2.89 -18.14 16.82
C ASN A 76 2.92 -18.84 15.46
N VAL A 77 2.21 -18.33 14.45
CA VAL A 77 2.30 -18.85 13.08
C VAL A 77 3.75 -18.68 12.58
N THR A 78 4.44 -19.79 12.40
CA THR A 78 5.83 -19.86 11.92
C THR A 78 5.90 -20.62 10.59
N GLY A 79 6.99 -20.46 9.84
CA GLY A 79 7.21 -21.18 8.58
C GLY A 79 6.76 -20.39 7.36
N ALA A 80 6.55 -21.08 6.23
CA ALA A 80 6.14 -20.45 4.97
C ALA A 80 4.63 -20.52 4.74
N ILE A 81 4.12 -19.67 3.84
CA ILE A 81 2.73 -19.81 3.35
C ILE A 81 2.65 -21.17 2.62
N PRO A 82 1.80 -22.11 3.06
CA PRO A 82 1.78 -23.46 2.50
C PRO A 82 1.11 -23.47 1.12
N ASP A 83 1.60 -24.31 0.22
CA ASP A 83 1.00 -24.51 -1.11
C ASP A 83 -0.46 -25.02 -1.03
N ALA A 84 -0.85 -25.61 0.09
CA ALA A 84 -2.22 -26.07 0.34
C ALA A 84 -3.26 -24.94 0.28
N ILE A 85 -2.84 -23.67 0.39
CA ILE A 85 -3.71 -22.50 0.20
C ILE A 85 -4.40 -22.49 -1.17
N ALA A 86 -3.80 -23.12 -2.18
CA ALA A 86 -4.40 -23.31 -3.50
C ALA A 86 -5.74 -24.06 -3.48
N GLY A 87 -6.03 -24.82 -2.42
CA GLY A 87 -7.30 -25.53 -2.25
C GLY A 87 -8.48 -24.60 -1.97
N LEU A 88 -8.24 -23.38 -1.48
CA LEU A 88 -9.27 -22.40 -1.10
C LEU A 88 -9.77 -21.63 -2.34
N THR A 89 -10.24 -22.32 -3.37
CA THR A 89 -10.50 -21.76 -4.71
C THR A 89 -11.55 -20.63 -4.73
N HIS A 90 -12.39 -20.53 -3.70
CA HIS A 90 -13.39 -19.47 -3.54
C HIS A 90 -12.90 -18.24 -2.75
N LEU A 91 -11.61 -18.18 -2.41
CA LEU A 91 -11.05 -17.09 -1.61
C LEU A 91 -11.12 -15.76 -2.35
N GLN A 92 -11.66 -14.73 -1.67
CA GLN A 92 -11.73 -13.35 -2.15
C GLN A 92 -10.75 -12.44 -1.42
N GLY A 93 -10.48 -12.71 -0.15
CA GLY A 93 -9.50 -11.96 0.64
C GLY A 93 -8.55 -12.91 1.37
N LEU A 94 -7.26 -12.75 1.14
CA LEU A 94 -6.20 -13.39 1.91
C LEU A 94 -5.46 -12.32 2.69
N ILE A 95 -5.62 -12.31 4.01
CA ILE A 95 -5.01 -11.33 4.91
C ILE A 95 -4.14 -12.07 5.93
N LEU A 96 -2.83 -11.86 5.86
CA LEU A 96 -1.80 -12.37 6.75
C LEU A 96 -1.01 -11.17 7.28
N GLN A 97 -1.39 -10.65 8.46
CA GLN A 97 -0.74 -9.46 9.02
C GLN A 97 -0.20 -9.68 10.43
N ASN A 98 0.91 -9.00 10.74
CA ASN A 98 1.54 -9.01 12.06
C ASN A 98 1.98 -10.43 12.48
N LEU A 99 2.60 -11.16 11.55
CA LEU A 99 3.12 -12.52 11.73
C LEU A 99 4.63 -12.53 11.51
N PRO A 100 5.45 -12.07 12.48
CA PRO A 100 6.88 -11.86 12.26
C PRO A 100 7.68 -13.15 11.98
N ALA A 101 7.12 -14.33 12.31
CA ALA A 101 7.74 -15.62 12.05
C ALA A 101 7.25 -16.29 10.75
N LEU A 102 6.26 -15.71 10.07
CA LEU A 102 5.85 -16.13 8.74
C LEU A 102 6.91 -15.64 7.74
N SER A 103 7.53 -16.56 7.02
CA SER A 103 8.74 -16.34 6.21
C SER A 103 8.68 -17.09 4.88
N GLY A 104 9.81 -17.16 4.15
CA GLY A 104 9.86 -17.79 2.83
C GLY A 104 9.16 -16.95 1.74
N PRO A 105 9.10 -17.45 0.49
CA PRO A 105 8.52 -16.72 -0.62
C PRO A 105 6.99 -16.78 -0.64
N ILE A 106 6.38 -15.81 -1.33
CA ILE A 106 4.96 -15.89 -1.71
C ILE A 106 4.81 -17.05 -2.72
N PRO A 107 4.07 -18.12 -2.37
CA PRO A 107 4.07 -19.35 -3.14
C PRO A 107 3.27 -19.23 -4.43
N ARG A 108 3.73 -19.92 -5.49
CA ARG A 108 3.02 -19.98 -6.78
C ARG A 108 1.61 -20.58 -6.68
N ALA A 109 1.33 -21.33 -5.62
CA ALA A 109 0.00 -21.83 -5.29
C ALA A 109 -1.09 -20.74 -5.30
N ILE A 110 -0.77 -19.51 -4.89
CA ILE A 110 -1.71 -18.38 -4.87
C ILE A 110 -2.24 -18.05 -6.27
N ALA A 111 -1.50 -18.38 -7.34
CA ALA A 111 -1.97 -18.18 -8.72
C ALA A 111 -3.27 -18.95 -9.05
N LYS A 112 -3.63 -19.98 -8.26
CA LYS A 112 -4.87 -20.75 -8.43
C LYS A 112 -6.10 -20.04 -7.83
N LEU A 113 -5.91 -18.99 -7.04
CA LEU A 113 -6.97 -18.26 -6.35
C LEU A 113 -7.55 -17.18 -7.26
N SER A 114 -8.16 -17.58 -8.38
CA SER A 114 -8.63 -16.65 -9.41
C SER A 114 -9.70 -15.67 -8.93
N GLY A 115 -10.40 -15.98 -7.84
CA GLY A 115 -11.39 -15.10 -7.21
C GLY A 115 -10.81 -14.04 -6.26
N LEU A 116 -9.49 -14.03 -6.06
CA LEU A 116 -8.84 -13.17 -5.07
C LEU A 116 -8.94 -11.70 -5.49
N SER A 117 -9.50 -10.89 -4.61
CA SER A 117 -9.69 -9.44 -4.75
C SER A 117 -8.79 -8.65 -3.82
N GLN A 118 -8.46 -9.21 -2.65
CA GLN A 118 -7.52 -8.61 -1.71
C GLN A 118 -6.43 -9.61 -1.36
N LEU A 119 -5.18 -9.21 -1.59
CA LEU A 119 -4.01 -9.94 -1.12
C LEU A 119 -3.22 -9.02 -0.20
N ILE A 120 -3.27 -9.33 1.10
CA ILE A 120 -2.61 -8.57 2.15
C ILE A 120 -1.69 -9.54 2.89
N VAL A 121 -0.38 -9.37 2.72
CA VAL A 121 0.65 -10.11 3.46
C VAL A 121 1.62 -9.06 3.98
N ALA A 122 1.42 -8.55 5.19
CA ALA A 122 2.17 -7.39 5.68
C ALA A 122 2.68 -7.57 7.11
N TYR A 123 3.78 -6.89 7.46
CA TYR A 123 4.43 -7.04 8.77
C TYR A 123 4.80 -8.51 9.07
N THR A 124 5.48 -9.15 8.12
CA THR A 124 5.98 -10.53 8.23
C THR A 124 7.45 -10.62 7.81
N ALA A 125 8.03 -11.83 7.81
CA ALA A 125 9.37 -12.10 7.31
C ALA A 125 9.38 -12.74 5.91
N VAL A 126 8.26 -12.64 5.17
CA VAL A 126 8.16 -13.12 3.78
C VAL A 126 9.25 -12.46 2.92
N SER A 127 9.87 -13.24 2.04
CA SER A 127 11.08 -12.87 1.31
C SER A 127 11.04 -13.31 -0.15
N GLY A 128 12.14 -13.13 -0.89
CA GLY A 128 12.16 -13.38 -2.33
C GLY A 128 11.48 -12.27 -3.14
N PRO A 129 11.25 -12.46 -4.45
CA PRO A 129 10.69 -11.43 -5.31
C PRO A 129 9.17 -11.30 -5.16
N VAL A 130 8.64 -10.11 -5.47
CA VAL A 130 7.20 -9.94 -5.74
C VAL A 130 6.86 -10.82 -6.96
N PRO A 131 5.97 -11.82 -6.83
CA PRO A 131 5.80 -12.78 -7.91
C PRO A 131 5.08 -12.21 -9.12
N SER A 132 5.62 -12.44 -10.31
CA SER A 132 5.02 -11.97 -11.56
C SER A 132 3.67 -12.62 -11.87
N PHE A 133 3.36 -13.79 -11.31
CA PHE A 133 2.06 -14.44 -11.47
C PHE A 133 0.90 -13.63 -10.88
N LEU A 134 1.17 -12.67 -9.98
CA LEU A 134 0.13 -11.79 -9.43
C LEU A 134 -0.58 -11.01 -10.53
N GLY A 135 0.10 -10.70 -11.65
CA GLY A 135 -0.50 -10.08 -12.82
C GLY A 135 -1.60 -10.91 -13.52
N ALA A 136 -1.75 -12.19 -13.19
CA ALA A 136 -2.82 -13.05 -13.71
C ALA A 136 -4.08 -13.07 -12.83
N LEU A 137 -4.03 -12.49 -11.61
CA LEU A 137 -5.16 -12.44 -10.69
C LEU A 137 -6.07 -11.24 -11.02
N THR A 138 -6.79 -11.31 -12.14
CA THR A 138 -7.52 -10.16 -12.72
C THR A 138 -8.63 -9.57 -11.85
N ASN A 139 -9.02 -10.25 -10.77
CA ASN A 139 -9.98 -9.76 -9.78
C ASN A 139 -9.34 -8.92 -8.67
N LEU A 140 -8.01 -8.83 -8.63
CA LEU A 140 -7.28 -8.11 -7.59
C LEU A 140 -7.60 -6.61 -7.66
N VAL A 141 -7.99 -6.07 -6.50
CA VAL A 141 -8.33 -4.67 -6.26
C VAL A 141 -7.31 -4.03 -5.32
N ALA A 142 -6.91 -4.74 -4.27
CA ALA A 142 -5.91 -4.29 -3.31
C ALA A 142 -4.77 -5.29 -3.17
N LEU A 143 -3.53 -4.80 -3.30
CA LEU A 143 -2.31 -5.55 -3.05
C LEU A 143 -1.49 -4.84 -1.98
N ASP A 144 -1.34 -5.47 -0.82
CA ASP A 144 -0.48 -5.00 0.26
C ASP A 144 0.53 -6.08 0.63
N LEU A 145 1.80 -5.84 0.31
CA LEU A 145 2.94 -6.68 0.66
C LEU A 145 3.97 -5.89 1.49
N SER A 146 3.51 -4.87 2.23
CA SER A 146 4.38 -3.96 2.97
C SER A 146 5.05 -4.59 4.20
N PHE A 147 6.17 -4.01 4.63
CA PHE A 147 6.91 -4.42 5.82
C PHE A 147 7.25 -5.92 5.83
N ASN A 148 7.92 -6.36 4.75
CA ASN A 148 8.43 -7.71 4.59
C ASN A 148 9.94 -7.66 4.27
N SER A 149 10.50 -8.77 3.80
CA SER A 149 11.87 -8.89 3.30
C SER A 149 11.91 -9.16 1.79
N LEU A 150 10.96 -8.62 1.03
CA LEU A 150 10.88 -8.81 -0.42
C LEU A 150 12.05 -8.12 -1.13
N THR A 151 12.52 -8.71 -2.22
CA THR A 151 13.72 -8.32 -2.97
C THR A 151 13.45 -8.25 -4.47
N GLY A 152 14.43 -7.84 -5.28
CA GLY A 152 14.30 -7.79 -6.73
C GLY A 152 13.41 -6.62 -7.21
N ALA A 153 13.02 -6.65 -8.48
CA ALA A 153 12.24 -5.57 -9.09
C ALA A 153 10.73 -5.75 -8.90
N ILE A 154 9.99 -4.63 -8.93
CA ILE A 154 8.53 -4.65 -9.07
C ILE A 154 8.19 -5.28 -10.43
N PRO A 155 7.38 -6.35 -10.49
CA PRO A 155 7.09 -7.02 -11.74
C PRO A 155 6.15 -6.19 -12.61
N ALA A 156 6.57 -5.93 -13.85
CA ALA A 156 5.76 -5.20 -14.83
C ALA A 156 4.42 -5.87 -15.15
N SER A 157 4.26 -7.16 -14.84
CA SER A 157 2.99 -7.88 -15.04
C SER A 157 1.84 -7.34 -14.18
N LEU A 158 2.11 -6.58 -13.11
CA LEU A 158 1.07 -5.91 -12.32
C LEU A 158 0.28 -4.89 -13.16
N ALA A 159 0.88 -4.34 -14.22
CA ALA A 159 0.20 -3.45 -15.18
C ALA A 159 -0.99 -4.11 -15.89
N ALA A 160 -1.06 -5.45 -15.90
CA ALA A 160 -2.15 -6.19 -16.54
C ALA A 160 -3.45 -6.18 -15.72
N LEU A 161 -3.40 -5.78 -14.44
CA LEU A 161 -4.53 -5.88 -13.51
C LEU A 161 -5.56 -4.75 -13.76
N PRO A 162 -6.79 -5.09 -14.22
CA PRO A 162 -7.74 -4.07 -14.68
C PRO A 162 -8.44 -3.32 -13.54
N ASN A 163 -8.49 -3.91 -12.34
CA ASN A 163 -9.26 -3.41 -11.21
C ASN A 163 -8.41 -3.00 -10.01
N LEU A 164 -7.08 -3.09 -10.13
CA LEU A 164 -6.17 -2.73 -9.06
C LEU A 164 -6.27 -1.23 -8.78
N SER A 165 -6.65 -0.86 -7.56
CA SER A 165 -6.80 0.53 -7.11
C SER A 165 -5.85 0.91 -5.98
N GLY A 166 -5.15 -0.06 -5.38
CA GLY A 166 -4.17 0.19 -4.32
C GLY A 166 -2.99 -0.78 -4.37
N ILE A 167 -1.78 -0.22 -4.30
CA ILE A 167 -0.52 -0.98 -4.18
C ILE A 167 0.22 -0.45 -2.96
N ASN A 168 0.51 -1.35 -2.03
CA ASN A 168 1.43 -1.10 -0.94
C ASN A 168 2.57 -2.13 -0.93
N LEU A 169 3.78 -1.66 -1.23
CA LEU A 169 5.01 -2.46 -1.21
C LEU A 169 6.07 -1.81 -0.30
N SER A 170 5.67 -0.88 0.57
CA SER A 170 6.61 -0.12 1.41
C SER A 170 7.38 -1.00 2.39
N GLY A 171 8.54 -0.52 2.85
CA GLY A 171 9.33 -1.23 3.87
C GLY A 171 9.82 -2.60 3.41
N ASN A 172 10.43 -2.67 2.23
CA ASN A 172 11.00 -3.88 1.66
C ASN A 172 12.43 -3.60 1.16
N ARG A 173 13.02 -4.52 0.39
CA ARG A 173 14.35 -4.38 -0.24
C ARG A 173 14.23 -4.43 -1.76
N LEU A 174 13.16 -3.85 -2.30
CA LEU A 174 12.90 -3.82 -3.74
C LEU A 174 13.92 -2.90 -4.43
N THR A 175 14.32 -3.28 -5.64
CA THR A 175 15.40 -2.65 -6.41
C THR A 175 14.95 -2.38 -7.85
N GLY A 176 15.76 -1.67 -8.62
CA GLY A 176 15.46 -1.37 -10.02
C GLY A 176 14.45 -0.23 -10.18
N ALA A 177 13.97 -0.03 -11.40
CA ALA A 177 13.04 1.04 -11.73
C ALA A 177 11.58 0.66 -11.45
N ILE A 178 10.75 1.66 -11.15
CA ILE A 178 9.29 1.51 -11.18
C ILE A 178 8.90 1.18 -12.62
N PRO A 179 8.19 0.06 -12.90
CA PRO A 179 7.85 -0.32 -14.25
C PRO A 179 7.04 0.77 -14.97
N PRO A 180 7.41 1.13 -16.22
CA PRO A 180 6.53 1.93 -17.06
C PRO A 180 5.18 1.25 -17.21
N LEU A 181 4.10 2.02 -17.32
CA LEU A 181 2.74 1.51 -17.49
C LEU A 181 2.19 0.71 -16.30
N LEU A 182 2.87 0.69 -15.14
CA LEU A 182 2.40 -0.01 -13.93
C LEU A 182 0.94 0.32 -13.60
N LEU A 183 0.54 1.57 -13.85
CA LEU A 183 -0.79 2.10 -13.57
C LEU A 183 -1.58 2.43 -14.85
N SER A 184 -1.21 1.85 -15.99
CA SER A 184 -1.89 2.10 -17.28
C SER A 184 -3.38 1.73 -17.31
N LYS A 185 -3.87 0.96 -16.33
CA LYS A 185 -5.28 0.60 -16.16
C LYS A 185 -6.02 1.46 -15.13
N ALA A 186 -5.33 2.38 -14.47
CA ALA A 186 -5.89 3.30 -13.49
C ALA A 186 -6.58 4.52 -14.12
N ALA A 187 -6.34 4.79 -15.40
CA ALA A 187 -6.89 5.96 -16.08
C ALA A 187 -8.43 6.04 -15.96
N GLY A 188 -8.92 7.20 -15.53
CA GLY A 188 -10.36 7.45 -15.33
C GLY A 188 -10.94 6.85 -14.04
N LYS A 189 -10.11 6.31 -13.15
CA LYS A 189 -10.50 5.82 -11.82
C LYS A 189 -9.78 6.62 -10.73
N VAL A 190 -10.40 6.70 -9.55
CA VAL A 190 -9.68 7.13 -8.35
C VAL A 190 -8.76 5.98 -7.93
N TYR A 191 -7.48 6.26 -7.78
CA TYR A 191 -6.49 5.32 -7.27
C TYR A 191 -6.28 5.62 -5.79
N ASP A 192 -6.57 4.64 -4.94
CA ASP A 192 -6.62 4.83 -3.49
C ASP A 192 -5.24 5.19 -2.96
N ASN A 193 -4.23 4.36 -3.26
CA ASN A 193 -2.89 4.58 -2.76
C ASN A 193 -1.80 3.94 -3.62
N LEU A 194 -0.67 4.65 -3.74
CA LEU A 194 0.60 4.10 -4.21
C LEU A 194 1.65 4.31 -3.13
N LEU A 195 1.95 3.23 -2.40
CA LEU A 195 2.88 3.21 -1.27
C LEU A 195 4.08 2.34 -1.63
N LEU A 196 5.21 2.97 -1.98
CA LEU A 196 6.45 2.30 -2.36
C LEU A 196 7.64 2.73 -1.47
N SER A 197 7.35 3.40 -0.34
CA SER A 197 8.37 3.97 0.52
C SER A 197 9.33 2.96 1.14
N ASP A 198 10.50 3.44 1.57
CA ASP A 198 11.51 2.64 2.27
C ASP A 198 11.90 1.37 1.50
N ASN A 199 12.45 1.57 0.30
CA ASN A 199 12.98 0.54 -0.57
C ASN A 199 14.32 0.99 -1.19
N HIS A 200 14.81 0.28 -2.20
CA HIS A 200 16.00 0.64 -2.98
C HIS A 200 15.64 0.90 -4.46
N LEU A 201 14.46 1.46 -4.72
CA LEU A 201 14.00 1.78 -6.08
C LEU A 201 14.86 2.90 -6.66
N SER A 202 15.06 2.85 -7.98
CA SER A 202 15.98 3.73 -8.72
C SER A 202 15.36 4.18 -10.04
N GLY A 203 16.07 5.01 -10.80
CA GLY A 203 15.56 5.54 -12.07
C GLY A 203 14.53 6.64 -11.86
N THR A 204 13.69 6.89 -12.86
CA THR A 204 12.71 7.99 -12.84
C THR A 204 11.32 7.50 -12.47
N ILE A 205 10.50 8.41 -11.94
CA ILE A 205 9.06 8.20 -11.81
C ILE A 205 8.44 8.12 -13.23
N PRO A 206 7.63 7.09 -13.55
CA PRO A 206 6.99 6.97 -14.86
C PRO A 206 6.06 8.16 -15.15
N ALA A 207 6.21 8.76 -16.34
CA ALA A 207 5.46 9.96 -16.72
C ALA A 207 3.95 9.71 -16.83
N ASP A 208 3.52 8.47 -17.08
CA ASP A 208 2.12 8.07 -17.13
C ASP A 208 1.39 8.22 -15.79
N PHE A 209 2.12 8.30 -14.67
CA PHE A 209 1.50 8.54 -13.36
C PHE A 209 0.89 9.94 -13.25
N ALA A 210 1.32 10.89 -14.09
CA ALA A 210 0.72 12.22 -14.12
C ALA A 210 -0.75 12.23 -14.57
N ALA A 211 -1.25 11.12 -15.15
CA ALA A 211 -2.65 10.97 -15.56
C ALA A 211 -3.50 10.18 -14.56
N VAL A 212 -2.93 9.79 -13.40
CA VAL A 212 -3.59 8.93 -12.41
C VAL A 212 -4.08 9.79 -11.24
N ASN A 213 -5.38 9.74 -10.98
CA ASN A 213 -5.97 10.48 -9.86
C ASN A 213 -5.73 9.76 -8.53
N PHE A 214 -4.59 10.04 -7.91
CA PHE A 214 -4.23 9.49 -6.60
C PHE A 214 -4.89 10.23 -5.45
N GLN A 215 -5.27 9.52 -4.39
CA GLN A 215 -5.57 10.15 -3.09
C GLN A 215 -4.31 10.29 -2.23
N LEU A 216 -3.47 9.24 -2.21
CA LEU A 216 -2.24 9.16 -1.42
C LEU A 216 -1.09 8.57 -2.25
N ILE A 217 0.03 9.28 -2.30
CA ILE A 217 1.29 8.80 -2.86
C ILE A 217 2.39 8.90 -1.80
N ASP A 218 3.10 7.81 -1.58
CA ASP A 218 4.32 7.79 -0.78
C ASP A 218 5.41 6.99 -1.52
N LEU A 219 6.39 7.71 -2.04
CA LEU A 219 7.57 7.16 -2.71
C LEU A 219 8.86 7.44 -1.93
N SER A 220 8.74 7.82 -0.66
CA SER A 220 9.84 8.30 0.15
C SER A 220 10.90 7.23 0.43
N GLY A 221 12.12 7.65 0.79
CA GLY A 221 13.16 6.70 1.23
C GLY A 221 13.57 5.73 0.12
N ASN A 222 13.89 6.25 -1.06
CA ASN A 222 14.35 5.49 -2.22
C ASN A 222 15.54 6.21 -2.89
N ALA A 223 15.96 5.74 -4.08
CA ALA A 223 16.97 6.37 -4.93
C ALA A 223 16.36 6.89 -6.25
N LEU A 224 15.11 7.36 -6.22
CA LEU A 224 14.43 7.90 -7.39
C LEU A 224 15.06 9.22 -7.82
N THR A 225 15.09 9.45 -9.14
CA THR A 225 15.78 10.58 -9.78
C THR A 225 14.87 11.28 -10.79
N GLY A 226 15.32 12.43 -11.27
CA GLY A 226 14.68 13.14 -12.38
C GLY A 226 13.44 13.92 -11.96
N ASN A 227 12.57 14.17 -12.94
CA ASN A 227 11.46 15.09 -12.79
C ASN A 227 10.22 14.40 -12.19
N ALA A 228 9.70 14.94 -11.08
CA ALA A 228 8.46 14.51 -10.45
C ALA A 228 7.31 15.53 -10.58
N SER A 229 7.48 16.60 -11.39
CA SER A 229 6.54 17.71 -11.51
C SER A 229 5.12 17.28 -11.88
N GLY A 230 4.98 16.19 -12.65
CA GLY A 230 3.69 15.62 -13.03
C GLY A 230 2.92 14.96 -11.86
N LEU A 231 3.59 14.60 -10.76
CA LEU A 231 2.91 14.09 -9.55
C LEU A 231 2.54 15.21 -8.58
N VAL A 232 3.38 16.25 -8.51
CA VAL A 232 3.17 17.40 -7.63
C VAL A 232 2.23 18.45 -8.24
N GLY A 233 1.86 18.35 -9.52
CA GLY A 233 0.98 19.33 -10.14
C GLY A 233 0.10 18.83 -11.28
N GLY A 234 -0.82 19.70 -11.71
CA GLY A 234 -1.78 19.43 -12.79
C GLY A 234 -3.12 18.87 -12.31
N ALA A 235 -3.72 17.95 -13.08
CA ALA A 235 -5.06 17.40 -12.84
C ALA A 235 -5.15 16.35 -11.72
N ASN A 236 -4.05 16.09 -11.01
CA ASN A 236 -4.01 15.10 -9.94
C ASN A 236 -4.50 15.74 -8.65
N ASP A 237 -5.61 15.26 -8.11
CA ASP A 237 -6.21 15.79 -6.88
C ASP A 237 -5.65 15.09 -5.63
N VAL A 238 -4.32 14.96 -5.58
CA VAL A 238 -3.64 14.26 -4.51
C VAL A 238 -3.73 15.04 -3.21
N GLN A 239 -4.16 14.36 -2.15
CA GLN A 239 -4.28 14.97 -0.82
C GLN A 239 -3.02 14.75 0.02
N TRP A 240 -2.34 13.62 -0.17
CA TRP A 240 -1.18 13.24 0.61
C TRP A 240 -0.03 12.81 -0.30
N LEU A 241 1.06 13.56 -0.26
CA LEU A 241 2.23 13.34 -1.10
C LEU A 241 3.51 13.34 -0.27
N ASP A 242 4.20 12.21 -0.25
CA ASP A 242 5.54 12.07 0.31
C ASP A 242 6.52 11.59 -0.77
N LEU A 243 7.44 12.47 -1.17
CA LEU A 243 8.53 12.17 -2.09
C LEU A 243 9.89 12.33 -1.41
N SER A 244 9.91 12.40 -0.08
CA SER A 244 11.10 12.76 0.67
C SER A 244 12.20 11.71 0.58
N ARG A 245 13.46 12.09 0.82
CA ARG A 245 14.62 11.17 0.84
C ARG A 245 14.76 10.39 -0.47
N ASN A 246 14.93 11.13 -1.55
CA ASN A 246 15.25 10.63 -2.89
C ASN A 246 16.34 11.52 -3.51
N ALA A 247 16.58 11.39 -4.81
CA ALA A 247 17.47 12.24 -5.60
C ALA A 247 16.70 12.94 -6.74
N LEU A 248 15.44 13.34 -6.46
CA LEU A 248 14.59 14.03 -7.43
C LEU A 248 15.14 15.42 -7.73
N SER A 249 15.09 15.83 -8.99
CA SER A 249 15.57 17.14 -9.42
C SER A 249 14.67 17.72 -10.50
N PHE A 250 13.96 18.79 -10.13
CA PHE A 250 13.09 19.56 -11.01
C PHE A 250 12.95 20.97 -10.48
N ASN A 251 12.51 21.88 -11.35
CA ASN A 251 12.24 23.26 -10.99
C ASN A 251 10.88 23.35 -10.29
N PHE A 252 10.87 23.70 -9.01
CA PHE A 252 9.65 23.80 -8.22
C PHE A 252 8.85 25.08 -8.53
N SER A 253 9.47 26.14 -9.06
CA SER A 253 8.81 27.43 -9.31
C SER A 253 7.62 27.35 -10.27
N SER A 254 7.59 26.35 -11.15
CA SER A 254 6.61 26.22 -12.24
C SER A 254 5.58 25.12 -11.99
N VAL A 255 5.51 24.59 -10.77
CA VAL A 255 4.61 23.50 -10.41
C VAL A 255 3.30 24.07 -9.89
N GLU A 256 2.21 23.86 -10.63
CA GLU A 256 0.85 24.18 -10.17
C GLU A 256 0.36 23.12 -9.18
N LEU A 257 0.31 23.44 -7.89
CA LEU A 257 -0.08 22.49 -6.84
C LEU A 257 -1.59 22.19 -6.82
N PRO A 258 -2.01 20.96 -6.45
CA PRO A 258 -3.41 20.58 -6.29
C PRO A 258 -4.12 21.37 -5.18
N GLU A 259 -5.37 21.78 -5.42
CA GLU A 259 -6.15 22.60 -4.48
C GLU A 259 -6.46 21.89 -3.15
N HIS A 260 -6.69 20.57 -3.20
CA HIS A 260 -7.02 19.76 -2.01
C HIS A 260 -5.80 19.16 -1.29
N LEU A 261 -4.59 19.59 -1.63
CA LEU A 261 -3.38 19.10 -1.00
C LEU A 261 -3.40 19.37 0.51
N TYR A 262 -3.33 18.30 1.30
CA TYR A 262 -3.38 18.33 2.76
C TYR A 262 -1.99 18.10 3.37
N PHE A 263 -1.23 17.16 2.82
CA PHE A 263 0.11 16.81 3.29
C PHE A 263 1.06 16.77 2.10
N MET A 264 2.16 17.51 2.21
CA MET A 264 3.23 17.49 1.21
C MET A 264 4.60 17.51 1.89
N THR A 265 5.44 16.55 1.52
CA THR A 265 6.87 16.63 1.79
C THR A 265 7.66 16.19 0.57
N ILE A 266 8.61 17.04 0.21
CA ILE A 266 9.60 16.79 -0.85
C ILE A 266 11.02 16.96 -0.30
N SER A 267 11.16 16.91 1.02
CA SER A 267 12.43 17.16 1.71
C SER A 267 13.51 16.12 1.36
N HIS A 268 14.78 16.47 1.50
CA HIS A 268 15.91 15.59 1.18
C HIS A 268 15.88 15.11 -0.28
N ASN A 269 16.00 16.07 -1.20
CA ASN A 269 16.11 15.85 -2.65
C ASN A 269 17.07 16.89 -3.27
N ASP A 270 17.17 16.92 -4.60
CA ASP A 270 17.94 17.89 -5.38
C ASP A 270 17.01 18.87 -6.14
N ILE A 271 15.86 19.19 -5.56
CA ILE A 271 14.83 20.07 -6.16
C ILE A 271 15.30 21.52 -6.06
N TYR A 272 15.16 22.27 -7.16
CA TYR A 272 15.68 23.63 -7.29
C TYR A 272 14.58 24.61 -7.72
N GLY A 273 14.93 25.89 -7.85
CA GLY A 273 13.95 26.95 -8.10
C GLY A 273 13.38 27.51 -6.79
N GLY A 274 12.21 28.10 -6.84
CA GLY A 274 11.53 28.71 -5.70
C GLY A 274 10.24 27.99 -5.33
N ILE A 275 9.72 28.31 -4.16
CA ILE A 275 8.41 27.82 -3.71
C ILE A 275 7.32 28.63 -4.44
N PRO A 276 6.39 28.00 -5.19
CA PRO A 276 5.33 28.73 -5.90
C PRO A 276 4.45 29.55 -4.96
N ALA A 277 4.07 30.76 -5.39
CA ALA A 277 3.30 31.66 -4.56
C ALA A 277 1.87 31.13 -4.26
N GLU A 278 1.33 30.28 -5.13
CA GLU A 278 0.02 29.63 -4.91
C GLU A 278 -0.05 28.74 -3.67
N VAL A 279 1.09 28.26 -3.14
CA VAL A 279 1.10 27.44 -1.91
C VAL A 279 0.40 28.19 -0.76
N ALA A 280 0.55 29.51 -0.70
CA ALA A 280 -0.10 30.35 0.31
C ALA A 280 -1.64 30.43 0.18
N LYS A 281 -2.21 29.97 -0.95
CA LYS A 281 -3.66 29.90 -1.18
C LYS A 281 -4.26 28.54 -0.84
N LEU A 282 -3.44 27.52 -0.58
CA LEU A 282 -3.89 26.17 -0.27
C LEU A 282 -4.42 26.10 1.17
N THR A 283 -5.72 26.31 1.35
CA THR A 283 -6.34 26.36 2.68
C THR A 283 -6.38 25.00 3.38
N SER A 284 -6.31 23.90 2.63
CA SER A 284 -6.31 22.54 3.14
C SER A 284 -4.93 22.07 3.61
N LEU A 285 -3.86 22.76 3.21
CA LEU A 285 -2.48 22.33 3.45
C LEU A 285 -2.13 22.38 4.94
N ASN A 286 -2.01 21.21 5.57
CA ASN A 286 -1.76 21.06 7.00
C ASN A 286 -0.31 20.68 7.32
N PHE A 287 0.40 20.08 6.36
CA PHE A 287 1.82 19.77 6.49
C PHE A 287 2.56 20.09 5.20
N PHE A 288 3.65 20.83 5.32
CA PHE A 288 4.50 21.22 4.20
C PHE A 288 5.96 21.14 4.60
N ASN A 289 6.77 20.33 3.92
CA ASN A 289 8.21 20.26 4.19
C ASN A 289 9.03 20.19 2.90
N VAL A 290 9.89 21.20 2.72
CA VAL A 290 10.77 21.36 1.56
C VAL A 290 12.24 21.48 1.96
N SER A 291 12.56 21.19 3.22
CA SER A 291 13.93 21.24 3.75
C SER A 291 14.89 20.30 3.02
N TYR A 292 16.19 20.57 3.10
CA TYR A 292 17.23 19.73 2.47
C TYR A 292 17.01 19.59 0.96
N ASN A 293 17.02 20.71 0.26
CA ASN A 293 16.89 20.82 -1.20
C ASN A 293 17.82 21.94 -1.71
N ARG A 294 17.66 22.36 -2.96
CA ARG A 294 18.39 23.46 -3.61
C ARG A 294 17.46 24.64 -3.93
N LEU A 295 16.47 24.89 -3.08
CA LEU A 295 15.50 25.96 -3.32
C LEU A 295 16.10 27.33 -2.99
N CYS A 296 15.58 28.35 -3.66
CA CYS A 296 16.01 29.73 -3.53
C CYS A 296 14.84 30.72 -3.69
N GLY A 297 14.99 31.91 -3.13
CA GLY A 297 14.01 32.98 -3.21
C GLY A 297 13.13 33.11 -1.97
N PRO A 298 12.15 34.03 -1.99
CA PRO A 298 11.31 34.29 -0.84
C PRO A 298 10.40 33.10 -0.53
N VAL A 299 10.25 32.77 0.75
CA VAL A 299 9.18 31.90 1.23
C VAL A 299 7.85 32.65 1.09
N PRO A 300 6.84 32.09 0.38
CA PRO A 300 5.54 32.73 0.26
C PRO A 300 4.87 32.94 1.61
N THR A 301 4.33 34.13 1.84
CA THR A 301 3.61 34.49 3.06
C THR A 301 2.10 34.45 2.82
N GLY A 302 1.33 33.99 3.80
CA GLY A 302 -0.13 33.95 3.76
C GLY A 302 -0.70 32.54 3.89
N GLY A 303 -2.01 32.45 4.10
CA GLY A 303 -2.70 31.18 4.34
C GLY A 303 -2.03 30.37 5.44
N ASN A 304 -1.81 29.08 5.18
CA ASN A 304 -1.21 28.19 6.15
C ASN A 304 0.33 28.30 6.26
N MET A 305 0.98 29.04 5.35
CA MET A 305 2.45 29.17 5.32
C MET A 305 3.04 29.79 6.59
N ALA A 306 2.25 30.63 7.28
CA ALA A 306 2.65 31.27 8.53
C ALA A 306 2.77 30.29 9.72
N TRP A 307 2.22 29.08 9.62
CA TRP A 307 2.20 28.09 10.71
C TRP A 307 3.28 27.03 10.60
N PHE A 308 3.94 26.92 9.43
CA PHE A 308 5.05 25.98 9.27
C PHE A 308 6.32 26.54 9.90
N ASP A 309 7.02 25.69 10.62
CA ASP A 309 8.19 26.09 11.40
C ASP A 309 9.42 26.29 10.50
N VAL A 310 10.44 26.96 11.02
CA VAL A 310 11.73 27.17 10.34
C VAL A 310 12.32 25.85 9.82
N TYR A 311 12.17 24.74 10.54
CA TYR A 311 12.71 23.43 10.13
C TYR A 311 12.13 22.91 8.81
N ASN A 312 10.94 23.36 8.41
CA ASN A 312 10.30 22.94 7.15
C ASN A 312 11.00 23.53 5.91
N TYR A 313 11.89 24.52 6.09
CA TYR A 313 12.53 25.28 5.00
C TYR A 313 14.06 25.26 5.04
N GLN A 314 14.66 24.81 6.15
CA GLN A 314 16.11 24.82 6.35
C GLN A 314 16.88 23.94 5.34
N HIS A 315 18.18 24.17 5.24
CA HIS A 315 19.08 23.44 4.35
C HIS A 315 18.66 23.51 2.87
N ASN A 316 18.28 24.71 2.45
CA ASN A 316 18.08 25.08 1.05
C ASN A 316 19.18 26.05 0.59
N GLU A 317 19.30 26.25 -0.71
CA GLU A 317 20.38 27.03 -1.32
C GLU A 317 20.34 28.51 -0.91
N CYS A 318 19.18 29.15 -1.06
CA CYS A 318 19.02 30.57 -0.73
C CYS A 318 17.55 30.97 -0.47
N LEU A 319 16.80 30.16 0.27
CA LEU A 319 15.49 30.58 0.76
C LEU A 319 15.62 31.72 1.79
N CYS A 320 14.70 32.68 1.74
CA CYS A 320 14.70 33.86 2.61
C CYS A 320 13.27 34.28 3.01
N GLY A 321 13.15 35.17 3.98
CA GLY A 321 11.88 35.67 4.51
C GLY A 321 11.26 34.75 5.59
N PRO A 322 10.28 35.24 6.36
CA PRO A 322 9.68 34.47 7.45
C PRO A 322 9.14 33.11 6.96
N PRO A 323 9.34 32.02 7.73
CA PRO A 323 9.88 31.96 9.10
C PRO A 323 11.42 31.89 9.18
N LEU A 324 12.14 31.97 8.06
CA LEU A 324 13.61 31.97 8.07
C LEU A 324 14.14 33.30 8.64
N PRO A 325 15.25 33.27 9.39
CA PRO A 325 15.86 34.49 9.94
C PRO A 325 16.55 35.34 8.85
N THR A 326 16.80 34.76 7.69
CA THR A 326 17.50 35.40 6.57
C THR A 326 16.55 36.34 5.84
N PRO A 327 16.77 37.67 5.83
CA PRO A 327 15.91 38.60 5.09
C PRO A 327 16.12 38.42 3.57
N CYS A 328 15.07 38.65 2.79
CA CYS A 328 15.21 38.74 1.34
C CYS A 328 15.79 40.12 0.97
N THR A 329 16.87 40.13 0.20
CA THR A 329 17.56 41.34 -0.29
C THR A 329 17.18 41.65 -1.73
#